data_AF-A0A8C9PGG5-F1
#
_entry.id   AF-A0A8C9PGG5-F1
#
_cell.length_a   1.000
_cell.length_b   1.000
_cell.length_c   1.000
_cell.angle_alpha   90.00
_cell.angle_beta   90.00
_cell.angle_gamma   90.00
#
_symmetry.space_group_name_H-M   'P 1'
#
loop_
_entity.id
_entity.type
_entity.pdbx_description
1 polymer ?
#
loop_
_entity_poly.entity_id
_entity_poly.type
_entity_poly.pdbx_seq_one_letter_code
_entity_poly.pdbx_strand_id
1 'polypeptide(L)'
;MSLQRLMHQSSNGNLVDYCGGPAYSSYPTLTGPLTMDDNRRIQMLADTVATLPRGRKQLALTRSSSLGEFSCSQRKLVTVEKQDNGTFGFEIQTNRLQNQNICSLELYTMICKIEEDSPAHLAGLQAGDVLANINGVSTEGFTHKQVVDLIRSSGNMLR
;
A
#
# COMPACT_ATOMS: atom_id res chain seq x y z
N MET A 1 0.87 -14.06 47.96
CA MET A 1 -0.37 -13.77 47.20
C MET A 1 -0.43 -14.72 46.03
N SER A 2 -1.27 -15.75 46.11
CA SER A 2 -1.26 -16.86 45.15
C SER A 2 -2.25 -16.62 44.02
N LEU A 3 -1.81 -16.68 42.76
CA LEU A 3 -2.68 -16.61 41.59
C LEU A 3 -3.06 -18.02 41.14
N GLN A 4 -4.20 -18.51 41.63
CA GLN A 4 -4.83 -19.74 41.16
C GLN A 4 -6.04 -19.35 40.31
N ARG A 5 -6.01 -19.65 39.00
CA ARG A 5 -7.19 -19.54 38.13
C ARG A 5 -7.40 -20.87 37.42
N LEU A 6 -8.62 -21.39 37.56
CA LEU A 6 -8.98 -22.77 37.27
C LEU A 6 -9.19 -22.99 35.77
N MET A 7 -8.66 -24.11 35.25
CA MET A 7 -9.07 -24.65 33.95
C MET A 7 -10.50 -25.16 34.03
N HIS A 8 -11.36 -24.82 33.06
CA HIS A 8 -12.62 -25.52 32.83
C HIS A 8 -12.89 -25.65 31.33
N GLN A 9 -13.12 -26.88 30.90
CA GLN A 9 -13.62 -27.22 29.56
C GLN A 9 -15.12 -27.44 29.62
N SER A 10 -15.85 -26.96 28.61
CA SER A 10 -17.14 -27.50 28.17
C SER A 10 -17.41 -26.90 26.78
N SER A 11 -17.38 -27.61 25.65
CA SER A 11 -17.87 -28.97 25.32
C SER A 11 -19.39 -29.11 25.32
N ASN A 12 -20.02 -28.63 24.23
CA ASN A 12 -21.32 -29.12 23.77
C ASN A 12 -21.24 -29.29 22.24
N GLY A 13 -21.70 -30.44 21.74
CA GLY A 13 -21.63 -30.80 20.32
C GLY A 13 -22.98 -31.24 19.76
N ASN A 14 -23.15 -31.03 18.45
CA ASN A 14 -24.25 -31.50 17.59
C ASN A 14 -23.80 -31.26 16.14
N LEU A 15 -24.10 -32.07 15.14
CA LEU A 15 -24.73 -33.41 15.10
C LEU A 15 -24.15 -34.15 13.86
N VAL A 16 -24.35 -35.46 13.78
CA VAL A 16 -24.12 -36.28 12.56
C VAL A 16 -25.04 -35.80 11.40
N ASP A 17 -24.81 -36.10 10.12
CA ASP A 17 -24.32 -37.37 9.55
C ASP A 17 -23.61 -37.26 8.17
N TYR A 18 -22.96 -38.35 7.77
CA TYR A 18 -22.40 -38.56 6.42
C TYR A 18 -23.22 -39.59 5.63
N CYS A 19 -23.46 -39.38 4.33
CA CYS A 19 -23.43 -40.41 3.29
C CYS A 19 -23.76 -39.90 1.87
N GLY A 20 -23.25 -40.59 0.84
CA GLY A 20 -23.95 -40.71 -0.45
C GLY A 20 -23.51 -39.79 -1.61
N GLY A 21 -22.57 -40.28 -2.42
CA GLY A 21 -22.69 -40.19 -3.90
C GLY A 21 -22.92 -41.61 -4.47
N PRO A 22 -22.90 -41.84 -5.80
CA PRO A 22 -22.57 -40.91 -6.89
C PRO A 22 -23.52 -41.02 -8.13
N ALA A 23 -23.04 -40.52 -9.28
CA ALA A 23 -23.34 -40.92 -10.68
C ALA A 23 -24.41 -40.17 -11.54
N TYR A 24 -23.93 -39.70 -12.71
CA TYR A 24 -24.56 -39.65 -14.05
C TYR A 24 -26.09 -39.48 -14.19
N SER A 25 -26.54 -38.37 -14.82
CA SER A 25 -27.15 -38.36 -16.18
C SER A 25 -27.65 -36.97 -16.66
N SER A 26 -27.26 -36.62 -17.89
CA SER A 26 -28.02 -35.97 -19.00
C SER A 26 -29.13 -34.90 -18.78
N TYR A 27 -29.01 -33.80 -19.55
CA TYR A 27 -30.00 -32.72 -19.83
C TYR A 27 -31.28 -33.22 -20.55
N PRO A 28 -32.39 -32.43 -20.73
CA PRO A 28 -32.59 -30.97 -20.58
C PRO A 28 -33.69 -30.62 -19.49
N THR A 29 -34.50 -29.54 -19.42
CA THR A 29 -35.06 -28.56 -20.40
C THR A 29 -35.53 -27.24 -19.72
N LEU A 30 -35.99 -26.26 -20.52
CA LEU A 30 -36.46 -24.90 -20.17
C LEU A 30 -37.56 -24.83 -19.08
N THR A 31 -37.53 -23.77 -18.24
CA THR A 31 -38.57 -22.71 -18.19
C THR A 31 -38.19 -21.56 -17.22
N GLY A 32 -38.63 -20.32 -17.51
CA GLY A 32 -38.58 -19.18 -16.58
C GLY A 32 -37.36 -18.24 -16.73
N PRO A 33 -37.54 -16.90 -16.77
CA PRO A 33 -36.44 -15.94 -16.90
C PRO A 33 -35.99 -15.31 -15.57
N LEU A 34 -34.69 -15.09 -15.43
CA LEU A 34 -34.11 -14.03 -14.59
C LEU A 34 -33.19 -13.16 -15.44
N THR A 35 -32.98 -11.92 -15.01
CA THR A 35 -32.45 -10.83 -15.84
C THR A 35 -31.00 -10.46 -15.53
N MET A 36 -30.40 -9.75 -16.50
CA MET A 36 -29.07 -9.13 -16.51
C MET A 36 -27.88 -10.04 -16.87
N ASP A 37 -26.85 -9.36 -17.39
CA ASP A 37 -25.53 -9.84 -17.80
C ASP A 37 -25.44 -10.96 -18.87
N ASP A 38 -25.33 -10.53 -20.15
CA ASP A 38 -24.20 -10.98 -20.96
C ASP A 38 -23.76 -9.93 -22.00
N ASN A 39 -22.45 -9.77 -22.19
CA ASN A 39 -21.84 -8.75 -23.05
C ASN A 39 -21.65 -9.27 -24.49
N ARG A 40 -22.71 -9.24 -25.32
CA ARG A 40 -22.60 -9.66 -26.73
C ARG A 40 -23.56 -8.96 -27.70
N ARG A 41 -23.04 -7.96 -28.44
CA ARG A 41 -23.16 -7.78 -29.91
C ARG A 41 -22.61 -6.41 -30.37
N ILE A 42 -21.38 -6.42 -30.88
CA ILE A 42 -20.98 -5.44 -31.91
C ILE A 42 -21.64 -5.88 -33.23
N GLN A 43 -21.85 -4.92 -34.15
CA GLN A 43 -22.61 -5.04 -35.40
C GLN A 43 -24.14 -5.08 -35.22
N MET A 44 -24.74 -3.89 -35.06
CA MET A 44 -25.93 -3.58 -35.87
C MET A 44 -25.52 -3.61 -37.34
N LEU A 45 -26.43 -4.08 -38.21
CA LEU A 45 -26.22 -4.12 -39.66
C LEU A 45 -26.15 -2.69 -40.22
N ALA A 46 -25.16 -2.43 -41.08
CA ALA A 46 -24.83 -1.09 -41.56
C ALA A 46 -25.41 -0.83 -42.97
N ASP A 47 -26.74 -0.87 -43.08
CA ASP A 47 -27.47 -0.81 -44.37
C ASP A 47 -28.55 0.30 -44.44
N THR A 48 -28.15 1.56 -44.20
CA THR A 48 -28.90 2.73 -44.72
C THR A 48 -27.95 3.84 -45.16
N VAL A 49 -28.16 4.37 -46.37
CA VAL A 49 -27.32 5.42 -46.98
C VAL A 49 -27.68 6.81 -46.45
N ALA A 50 -26.72 7.51 -45.82
CA ALA A 50 -26.72 8.99 -45.69
C ALA A 50 -25.32 9.55 -45.38
N THR A 51 -25.08 10.80 -45.78
CA THR A 51 -23.77 11.50 -45.69
C THR A 51 -23.36 11.93 -44.28
N LEU A 52 -22.06 11.77 -43.95
CA LEU A 52 -21.44 12.34 -42.74
C LEU A 52 -21.07 13.84 -42.93
N PRO A 53 -21.57 14.77 -42.10
CA PRO A 53 -21.05 16.14 -42.04
C PRO A 53 -19.70 16.18 -41.31
N ARG A 54 -18.71 16.90 -41.87
CA ARG A 54 -17.39 17.09 -41.25
C ARG A 54 -17.47 18.08 -40.07
N GLY A 55 -17.50 17.58 -38.83
CA GLY A 55 -17.69 18.41 -37.62
C GLY A 55 -17.00 17.92 -36.35
N ARG A 56 -15.70 17.58 -36.40
CA ARG A 56 -14.97 17.00 -35.24
C ARG A 56 -14.57 18.07 -34.21
N LYS A 57 -15.46 18.39 -33.27
CA LYS A 57 -15.12 19.04 -31.97
C LYS A 57 -15.63 18.20 -30.79
N GLN A 58 -15.05 17.02 -30.63
CA GLN A 58 -15.31 16.18 -29.46
C GLN A 58 -14.53 16.73 -28.27
N LEU A 59 -15.22 17.44 -27.37
CA LEU A 59 -14.63 17.91 -26.12
C LEU A 59 -14.15 16.72 -25.29
N ALA A 60 -12.88 16.73 -24.90
CA ALA A 60 -12.32 15.70 -24.04
C ALA A 60 -12.89 15.85 -22.63
N LEU A 61 -13.78 14.93 -22.24
CA LEU A 61 -14.24 14.80 -20.85
C LEU A 61 -13.10 14.20 -20.02
N THR A 62 -12.19 15.06 -19.57
CA THR A 62 -11.15 14.70 -18.60
C THR A 62 -11.81 14.14 -17.35
N ARG A 63 -11.55 12.87 -17.03
CA ARG A 63 -12.03 12.25 -15.79
C ARG A 63 -11.25 12.86 -14.61
N SER A 64 -11.78 13.91 -14.00
CA SER A 64 -11.22 14.51 -12.79
C SER A 64 -11.28 13.51 -11.62
N SER A 65 -10.19 12.78 -11.38
CA SER A 65 -10.02 11.87 -10.25
C SER A 65 -9.75 12.63 -8.95
N SER A 66 -10.73 13.44 -8.54
CA SER A 66 -10.69 14.24 -7.30
C SER A 66 -11.48 13.54 -6.17
N LEU A 67 -11.14 12.29 -5.88
CA LEU A 67 -11.65 11.55 -4.74
C LEU A 67 -10.51 11.30 -3.77
N GLY A 68 -10.46 12.10 -2.69
CA GLY A 68 -9.63 11.87 -1.50
C GLY A 68 -8.22 11.37 -1.80
N GLU A 69 -7.37 12.23 -2.35
CA GLU A 69 -5.94 11.94 -2.55
C GLU A 69 -5.21 11.86 -1.21
N PHE A 70 -5.44 10.76 -0.48
CA PHE A 70 -4.48 10.22 0.47
C PHE A 70 -3.24 9.88 -0.35
N SER A 71 -2.33 10.85 -0.50
CA SER A 71 -1.16 10.73 -1.35
C SER A 71 -0.31 9.56 -0.87
N CYS A 72 -0.36 8.45 -1.61
CA CYS A 72 0.47 7.28 -1.39
C CYS A 72 1.92 7.75 -1.37
N SER A 73 2.54 7.73 -0.17
CA SER A 73 3.66 8.60 0.19
C SER A 73 4.72 8.63 -0.90
N GLN A 74 4.71 9.69 -1.71
CA GLN A 74 5.42 9.71 -2.98
C GLN A 74 6.92 9.62 -2.69
N ARG A 75 7.53 8.47 -3.01
CA ARG A 75 8.94 8.18 -2.69
C ARG A 75 9.85 9.26 -3.27
N LYS A 76 10.22 10.21 -2.43
CA LYS A 76 11.07 11.35 -2.77
C LYS A 76 12.52 10.91 -2.62
N LEU A 77 13.26 10.90 -3.73
CA LEU A 77 14.72 10.83 -3.66
C LEU A 77 15.24 12.21 -3.23
N VAL A 78 16.06 12.26 -2.18
CA VAL A 78 16.61 13.50 -1.64
C VAL A 78 18.10 13.33 -1.42
N THR A 79 18.91 14.26 -1.93
CA THR A 79 20.33 14.32 -1.63
C THR A 79 20.58 15.45 -0.63
N VAL A 80 21.30 15.16 0.45
CA VAL A 80 21.64 16.11 1.50
C VAL A 80 23.16 16.14 1.63
N GLU A 81 23.76 17.32 1.48
CA GLU A 81 25.20 17.56 1.62
C GLU A 81 25.45 18.52 2.78
N LYS A 82 26.38 18.20 3.67
CA LYS A 82 26.75 19.03 4.83
C LYS A 82 28.21 19.45 4.78
N GLN A 83 28.52 20.56 5.46
CA GLN A 83 29.90 21.00 5.69
C GLN A 83 30.66 20.04 6.60
N ASP A 84 32.00 20.05 6.48
CA ASP A 84 32.89 19.34 7.39
C ASP A 84 32.61 19.71 8.85
N ASN A 85 32.65 18.71 9.72
CA ASN A 85 32.32 18.78 11.15
C ASN A 85 30.89 19.27 11.50
N GLY A 86 30.03 19.55 10.53
CA GLY A 86 28.63 19.92 10.75
C GLY A 86 27.70 18.73 11.05
N THR A 87 26.42 19.03 11.32
CA THR A 87 25.33 18.04 11.30
C THR A 87 24.56 18.14 9.98
N PHE A 88 23.67 17.18 9.71
CA PHE A 88 22.70 17.32 8.61
C PHE A 88 21.43 18.10 9.01
N GLY A 89 21.26 18.43 10.31
CA GLY A 89 20.09 19.17 10.81
C GLY A 89 18.78 18.38 10.91
N PHE A 90 18.83 17.06 11.17
CA PHE A 90 17.62 16.27 11.40
C PHE A 90 17.78 15.24 12.53
N GLU A 91 16.67 14.90 13.17
CA GLU A 91 16.55 13.86 14.20
C GLU A 91 15.67 12.72 13.69
N ILE A 92 15.98 11.47 14.07
CA ILE A 92 15.26 10.27 13.62
C ILE A 92 14.71 9.46 14.79
N GLN A 93 13.52 8.91 14.59
CA GLN A 93 12.86 7.99 15.51
C GLN A 93 12.63 6.65 14.81
N THR A 94 13.04 5.55 15.46
CA THR A 94 12.80 4.18 14.98
C THR A 94 11.67 3.56 15.79
N ASN A 95 10.61 3.15 15.10
CA ASN A 95 9.37 2.66 15.68
C ASN A 95 9.12 1.19 15.34
N ARG A 96 8.37 0.50 16.21
CA ARG A 96 7.98 -0.91 16.08
C ARG A 96 6.55 -1.01 15.57
N LEU A 97 6.36 -1.52 14.36
CA LEU A 97 5.03 -1.86 13.85
C LEU A 97 4.57 -3.19 14.48
N GLN A 98 3.34 -3.23 14.99
CA GLN A 98 2.72 -4.45 15.50
C GLN A 98 1.62 -4.91 14.55
N ASN A 99 1.99 -5.70 13.54
CA ASN A 99 1.01 -6.34 12.66
C ASN A 99 0.40 -7.55 13.36
N GLN A 100 -0.86 -7.46 13.78
CA GLN A 100 -1.49 -8.49 14.64
C GLN A 100 -1.74 -9.84 13.94
N ASN A 101 -1.55 -9.96 12.62
CA ASN A 101 -1.71 -11.21 11.87
C ASN A 101 -0.40 -11.91 11.48
N ILE A 102 0.76 -11.28 11.67
CA ILE A 102 2.06 -11.85 11.27
C ILE A 102 3.10 -11.56 12.35
N CYS A 103 3.81 -12.57 12.85
CA CYS A 103 4.85 -12.42 13.88
C CYS A 103 6.12 -11.68 13.40
N SER A 104 6.09 -11.07 12.21
CA SER A 104 7.13 -10.17 11.69
C SER A 104 7.10 -8.84 12.45
N LEU A 105 8.09 -8.63 13.32
CA LEU A 105 8.33 -7.33 13.91
C LEU A 105 9.00 -6.40 12.89
N GLU A 106 8.19 -5.57 12.22
CA GLU A 106 8.73 -4.53 11.35
C GLU A 106 9.27 -3.35 12.17
N LEU A 107 10.52 -2.96 11.88
CA LEU A 107 11.10 -1.71 12.33
C LEU A 107 11.13 -0.74 11.15
N TYR A 108 10.59 0.46 11.35
CA TYR A 108 10.68 1.56 10.41
C TYR A 108 11.30 2.78 11.10
N THR A 109 12.02 3.60 10.35
CA THR A 109 12.63 4.84 10.86
C THR A 109 12.09 6.05 10.13
N MET A 110 11.80 7.11 10.88
CA MET A 110 11.12 8.31 10.40
C MET A 110 11.84 9.55 10.95
N ILE A 111 11.89 10.64 10.18
CA ILE A 111 12.39 11.93 10.65
C ILE A 111 11.34 12.50 11.63
N CYS A 112 11.75 12.78 12.87
CA CYS A 112 10.85 13.33 13.90
C CYS A 112 10.99 14.85 14.06
N LYS A 113 12.13 15.43 13.70
CA LYS A 113 12.40 16.88 13.76
C LYS A 113 13.47 17.26 12.74
N ILE A 114 13.40 18.50 12.25
CA ILE A 114 14.38 19.15 11.37
C ILE A 114 14.71 20.52 11.97
N GLU A 115 15.96 20.93 11.79
CA GLU A 115 16.50 22.24 12.18
C GLU A 115 16.32 23.25 11.04
N GLU A 116 15.85 24.46 11.34
CA GLU A 116 15.63 25.52 10.34
C GLU A 116 16.96 25.95 9.70
N ASP A 117 16.92 26.40 8.43
CA ASP A 117 18.09 26.73 7.58
C ASP A 117 19.17 25.63 7.41
N SER A 118 18.96 24.43 7.96
CA SER A 118 19.91 23.33 7.91
C SER A 118 19.96 22.61 6.54
N PRO A 119 21.01 21.80 6.26
CA PRO A 119 21.09 21.02 5.03
C PRO A 119 19.85 20.17 4.72
N ALA A 120 19.26 19.50 5.72
CA ALA A 120 18.04 18.71 5.54
C ALA A 120 16.82 19.58 5.21
N HIS A 121 16.71 20.76 5.83
CA HIS A 121 15.65 21.73 5.52
C HIS A 121 15.78 22.26 4.10
N LEU A 122 16.98 22.64 3.67
CA LEU A 122 17.26 23.14 2.32
C LEU A 122 17.09 22.06 1.24
N ALA A 123 17.34 20.79 1.56
CA ALA A 123 16.99 19.65 0.70
C ALA A 123 15.48 19.31 0.70
N GLY A 124 14.70 20.00 1.52
CA GLY A 124 13.24 19.85 1.64
C GLY A 124 12.81 18.51 2.24
N LEU A 125 13.60 17.91 3.13
CA LEU A 125 13.09 16.87 4.03
C LEU A 125 12.07 17.49 4.99
N GLN A 126 11.14 16.69 5.49
CA GLN A 126 10.10 17.11 6.43
C GLN A 126 9.97 16.14 7.61
N ALA A 127 9.53 16.65 8.77
CA ALA A 127 9.17 15.78 9.89
C ALA A 127 7.93 14.94 9.50
N GLY A 128 8.03 13.63 9.67
CA GLY A 128 7.09 12.65 9.13
C GLY A 128 7.63 11.84 7.93
N ASP A 129 8.72 12.27 7.28
CA ASP A 129 9.34 11.51 6.20
C ASP A 129 9.89 10.17 6.71
N VAL A 130 9.51 9.07 6.06
CA VAL A 130 9.98 7.71 6.39
C VAL A 130 11.25 7.39 5.59
N LEU A 131 12.33 7.09 6.32
CA LEU A 131 13.60 6.66 5.74
C LEU A 131 13.50 5.18 5.35
N ALA A 132 13.17 4.94 4.08
CA ALA A 132 13.10 3.60 3.47
C ALA A 132 14.43 3.14 2.83
N ASN A 133 15.26 4.10 2.39
CA ASN A 133 16.58 3.85 1.83
C ASN A 133 17.57 4.93 2.27
N ILE A 134 18.85 4.57 2.42
CA ILE A 134 19.97 5.50 2.63
C ILE A 134 21.15 5.03 1.79
N ASN A 135 21.65 5.88 0.91
CA ASN A 135 22.69 5.59 -0.10
C ASN A 135 22.43 4.28 -0.87
N GLY A 136 21.16 4.03 -1.21
CA GLY A 136 20.68 2.84 -1.91
C GLY A 136 20.48 1.59 -1.04
N VAL A 137 20.95 1.57 0.21
CA VAL A 137 20.73 0.46 1.16
C VAL A 137 19.31 0.57 1.71
N SER A 138 18.56 -0.55 1.82
CA SER A 138 17.26 -0.57 2.50
C SER A 138 17.44 -0.50 4.02
N THR A 139 16.63 0.31 4.69
CA THR A 139 16.59 0.46 6.15
C THR A 139 15.44 -0.31 6.81
N GLU A 140 14.71 -1.11 6.03
CA GLU A 140 13.66 -2.02 6.51
C GLU A 140 14.18 -2.99 7.58
N GLY A 141 13.52 -3.05 8.73
CA GLY A 141 13.93 -3.93 9.83
C GLY A 141 15.19 -3.50 10.59
N PHE A 142 15.84 -2.38 10.22
CA PHE A 142 17.06 -1.94 10.90
C PHE A 142 16.75 -1.38 12.31
N THR A 143 17.60 -1.73 13.27
CA THR A 143 17.59 -1.05 14.58
C THR A 143 18.06 0.39 14.46
N HIS A 144 17.61 1.25 15.37
CA HIS A 144 18.00 2.67 15.43
C HIS A 144 19.51 2.88 15.31
N LYS A 145 20.31 2.06 16.01
CA LYS A 145 21.77 2.11 15.94
C LYS A 145 22.29 1.84 14.52
N GLN A 146 21.77 0.83 13.82
CA GLN A 146 22.22 0.51 12.46
C GLN A 146 21.93 1.65 11.47
N VAL A 147 20.77 2.33 11.60
CA VAL A 147 20.44 3.49 10.76
C VAL A 147 21.36 4.68 11.09
N VAL A 148 21.61 4.96 12.37
CA VAL A 148 22.54 6.02 12.81
C VAL A 148 23.97 5.75 12.35
N ASP A 149 24.46 4.52 12.46
CA ASP A 149 25.82 4.16 12.06
C ASP A 149 25.98 4.17 10.52
N LEU A 150 24.92 3.85 9.75
CA LEU A 150 24.87 4.01 8.28
C LEU A 150 24.88 5.48 7.84
N ILE A 151 24.16 6.36 8.55
CA ILE A 151 24.20 7.81 8.31
C ILE A 151 25.60 8.37 8.59
N ARG A 152 26.26 7.88 9.65
CA ARG A 152 27.62 8.31 10.03
C ARG A 152 28.70 7.81 9.06
N SER A 153 28.62 6.57 8.58
CA SER A 153 29.60 6.02 7.63
C SER A 153 29.51 6.66 6.24
N SER A 154 28.39 7.34 5.94
CA SER A 154 28.16 8.06 4.68
C SER A 154 28.93 9.40 4.57
N GLY A 155 29.63 9.84 5.62
CA GLY A 155 30.44 11.06 5.59
C GLY A 155 29.59 12.33 5.45
N ASN A 156 29.83 13.13 4.41
CA ASN A 156 29.20 14.44 4.21
C ASN A 156 27.98 14.43 3.27
N MET A 157 27.65 13.29 2.64
CA MET A 157 26.55 13.20 1.67
C MET A 157 25.61 12.00 1.96
N LEU A 158 24.31 12.26 1.93
CA LEU A 158 23.25 11.24 1.96
C LEU A 158 22.42 11.33 0.67
N ARG A 159 21.88 10.20 0.21
CA ARG A 159 21.04 10.08 -0.99
C ARG A 159 20.03 8.92 -0.89
#